data_AF-A0A151UIJ4-F1
#
_entry.id   AF-A0A151UIJ4-F1
#
_cell.length_a   1.000
_cell.length_b   1.000
_cell.length_c   1.000
_cell.angle_alpha   90.00
_cell.angle_beta   90.00
_cell.angle_gamma   90.00
#
_symmetry.space_group_name_H-M   'P 1'
#
loop_
_entity.id
_entity.type
_entity.pdbx_description
1 polymer ?
#
loop_
_entity_poly.entity_id
_entity_poly.type
_entity_poly.pdbx_seq_one_letter_code
_entity_poly.pdbx_strand_id
1 'polypeptide(L)' 'KYCCTGSYSDPKTCKPTLFAHLFKAICPKAYSYAYDNSSSLNRCRAPRYVITFCPPPI' A
#
# COMPACT_ATOMS: atom_id res chain seq x y z
N LYS A 1 0.49 6.46 -15.39
CA LYS A 1 -0.27 6.96 -14.23
C LYS A 1 -0.44 5.92 -13.12
N TYR A 2 -0.92 4.69 -13.40
CA TYR A 2 -1.14 3.67 -12.35
C TYR A 2 0.14 3.03 -11.80
N CYS A 3 1.13 2.78 -12.66
CA CYS A 3 2.34 2.06 -12.28
C CYS A 3 3.47 2.94 -11.72
N CYS A 4 3.28 4.26 -11.66
CA CYS A 4 4.29 5.21 -11.20
C CYS A 4 5.67 5.07 -11.89
N THR A 5 5.67 4.98 -13.22
CA THR A 5 6.89 4.86 -14.04
C THR A 5 7.03 6.04 -15.02
N GLY A 6 8.23 6.24 -15.56
CA GLY A 6 8.53 7.29 -16.54
C GLY A 6 8.26 8.69 -15.98
N SER A 7 7.44 9.49 -16.66
CA SER A 7 7.03 10.83 -16.19
C SER A 7 6.24 10.82 -14.86
N TYR A 8 5.87 9.64 -14.37
CA TYR A 8 5.22 9.44 -13.08
C TYR A 8 6.14 8.72 -12.07
N SER A 9 7.46 8.72 -12.27
CA SER A 9 8.42 8.06 -11.38
C SER A 9 8.76 8.85 -10.11
N ASP A 10 8.01 9.92 -9.83
CA ASP A 10 8.16 10.73 -8.63
C ASP A 10 6.82 10.78 -7.86
N PRO A 11 6.81 10.65 -6.53
CA PRO A 11 5.59 10.68 -5.72
C PRO A 11 4.77 11.97 -5.87
N LYS A 12 5.39 13.11 -6.19
CA LYS A 12 4.67 14.36 -6.48
C LYS A 12 3.89 14.29 -7.79
N THR A 13 4.39 13.50 -8.74
CA THR A 13 3.80 13.32 -10.07
C THR A 13 2.81 12.16 -10.12
N CYS A 14 3.07 11.07 -9.39
CA CYS A 14 2.20 9.90 -9.33
C CYS A 14 1.16 10.01 -8.20
N LYS A 15 0.04 10.66 -8.52
CA LYS A 15 -1.08 10.80 -7.59
C LYS A 15 -1.91 9.51 -7.49
N PRO A 16 -2.50 9.21 -6.31
CA PRO A 16 -3.42 8.09 -6.17
C PRO A 16 -4.60 8.22 -7.13
N THR A 17 -5.07 7.08 -7.61
CA THR A 17 -6.23 6.98 -8.51
C THR A 17 -7.45 6.45 -7.75
N LEU A 18 -8.62 6.51 -8.36
CA LEU A 18 -9.85 5.94 -7.77
C LEU A 18 -9.67 4.48 -7.34
N PHE A 19 -8.97 3.68 -8.15
CA PHE A 19 -8.63 2.29 -7.79
C PHE A 19 -7.76 2.20 -6.54
N ALA A 20 -6.73 3.04 -6.40
CA ALA A 20 -5.89 3.06 -5.20
C ALA A 20 -6.73 3.40 -3.95
N HIS A 21 -7.62 4.39 -4.05
CA HIS A 21 -8.54 4.73 -2.96
C HIS A 21 -9.48 3.58 -2.58
N LEU A 22 -10.01 2.84 -3.56
CA LEU A 22 -10.85 1.67 -3.32
C LEU A 22 -10.09 0.58 -2.54
N PHE A 23 -8.90 0.20 -3.01
CA PHE A 23 -8.08 -0.80 -2.31
C PHE A 23 -7.67 -0.34 -0.90
N LYS A 24 -7.42 0.96 -0.73
CA LYS A 24 -7.11 1.52 0.58
C LYS A 24 -8.31 1.48 1.54
N ALA A 25 -9.52 1.69 1.04
CA ALA A 25 -10.73 1.61 1.86
C ALA A 25 -11.01 0.18 2.33
N ILE A 26 -10.77 -0.82 1.48
CA ILE A 26 -10.97 -2.23 1.81
C ILE A 26 -9.86 -2.75 2.75
N CYS A 27 -8.60 -2.39 2.47
CA CYS A 27 -7.42 -2.83 3.23
C CYS A 27 -6.57 -1.64 3.69
N PRO A 28 -6.99 -0.88 4.74
CA PRO A 28 -6.31 0.35 5.15
C PRO A 28 -4.87 0.14 5.64
N LYS A 29 -4.56 -1.07 6.12
CA LYS A 29 -3.23 -1.46 6.59
C LYS A 29 -2.29 -1.92 5.46
N ALA A 30 -2.76 -2.00 4.22
CA ALA A 30 -1.96 -2.41 3.06
C ALA A 30 -1.59 -1.22 2.16
N TYR A 31 -0.60 -1.46 1.31
CA TYR A 31 -0.24 -0.56 0.22
C TYR A 31 -1.23 -0.70 -0.93
N SER A 32 -1.81 0.42 -1.36
CA SER A 32 -2.78 0.47 -2.46
C SER A 32 -2.18 0.96 -3.78
N TYR A 33 -1.04 1.65 -3.75
CA TYR A 33 -0.25 2.06 -4.92
C TYR A 33 1.22 2.27 -4.55
N ALA A 34 2.08 2.50 -5.54
CA ALA A 34 3.54 2.48 -5.36
C ALA A 34 4.09 3.52 -4.36
N TYR A 35 3.43 4.68 -4.21
CA TYR A 35 3.84 5.72 -3.25
C TYR A 35 2.81 5.93 -2.14
N ASP A 36 2.03 4.90 -1.81
CA ASP A 36 1.12 4.96 -0.67
C ASP A 36 1.88 5.30 0.62
N ASN A 37 1.22 6.02 1.52
CA ASN A 37 1.90 6.57 2.68
C ASN A 37 2.38 5.45 3.63
N SER A 38 3.37 5.79 4.45
CA SER A 38 4.00 4.88 5.40
C SER A 38 3.14 4.52 6.62
N SER A 39 1.91 5.05 6.77
CA SER A 39 0.97 4.62 7.82
C SER A 39 0.61 3.14 7.70
N SER A 40 0.82 2.53 6.51
CA SER A 40 0.69 1.09 6.29
C SER A 40 2.01 0.32 6.50
N LEU A 41 3.14 1.00 6.73
CA LEU A 41 4.43 0.36 6.97
C LEU A 41 4.64 0.09 8.47
N ASN A 42 4.24 -1.09 8.92
CA ASN A 42 4.59 -1.56 10.25
C ASN A 42 6.05 -2.05 10.26
N ARG A 43 6.93 -1.33 10.94
CA ARG A 43 8.31 -1.78 11.20
C ARG A 43 8.37 -2.42 12.57
N CYS A 44 8.64 -3.72 12.61
CA CYS A 44 8.82 -4.45 13.85
C CYS A 44 10.10 -5.28 13.74
N ARG A 45 10.92 -5.33 14.79
CA ARG A 45 12.04 -6.26 14.91
C ARG A 45 11.55 -7.48 15.67
N ALA A 46 11.30 -8.57 14.96
CA ALA A 46 10.80 -9.80 15.55
C ALA A 46 11.74 -10.97 15.24
N PRO A 47 11.87 -11.96 16.15
CA PRO A 47 12.63 -13.18 15.87
C PRO A 47 11.94 -14.06 14.82
N ARG A 48 10.61 -13.89 14.63
CA ARG A 48 9.78 -14.65 13.69
C ARG A 48 8.60 -13.79 13.19
N TYR A 49 8.12 -14.12 11.99
CA TYR A 49 6.89 -13.57 11.39
C TYR A 49 5.97 -14.72 10.98
N VAL A 50 4.66 -14.49 11.04
CA VAL A 50 3.64 -15.45 10.58
C VAL A 50 2.87 -14.82 9.44
N ILE A 51 2.72 -15.57 8.35
CA ILE A 51 1.93 -15.17 7.18
C ILE A 51 0.70 -16.06 7.13
N THR A 52 -0.49 -15.45 7.13
CA THR A 52 -1.77 -16.15 7.11
C THR A 52 -2.53 -15.78 5.84
N PHE A 53 -2.95 -16.79 5.08
CA PHE A 53 -3.87 -16.60 3.95
C PHE A 53 -5.31 -16.64 4.47
N CYS A 54 -6.16 -15.74 3.99
CA CYS A 54 -7.53 -15.55 4.49
C CYS A 54 -7.60 -15.29 6.00
N PRO A 55 -6.97 -14.20 6.50
CA PRO A 55 -7.08 -13.82 7.90
C PRO A 55 -8.53 -13.45 8.26
N PRO A 56 -8.92 -13.54 9.54
CA PRO A 56 -10.22 -13.04 9.99
C PRO A 56 -10.36 -11.54 9.70
N PRO A 57 -11.60 -11.02 9.57
CA PRO A 57 -11.84 -9.58 9.37
C PRO A 57 -11.11 -8.74 10.44
N ILE A 58 -10.51 -7.63 10.00
CA ILE A 58 -9.78 -6.68 10.85
C ILE A 58 -10.75 -5.77 11.60
#